data_AF-A0A8J6RKF4-F1
#
_entry.id   AF-A0A8J6RKF4-F1
#
_cell.length_a   1.000
_cell.length_b   1.000
_cell.length_c   1.000
_cell.angle_alpha   90.00
_cell.angle_beta   90.00
_cell.angle_gamma   90.00
#
_symmetry.space_group_name_H-M   'P 1'
#
loop_
_entity.id
_entity.type
_entity.pdbx_description
1 polymer ?
#
loop_
_entity_poly.entity_id
_entity_poly.type
_entity_poly.pdbx_seq_one_letter_code
_entity_poly.pdbx_strand_id
1 'polypeptide(L)'
;MESHHPFLEKVRQKADLKDLDEARRATEVLFRTMRDVMTNEAVERVEEELDKNPASDEVEELWEDTNPIVNFLSKIRPQLKIKPENFLVRLRQEGNLPGADAEKIIKAIFSATKEELSPERMQEVASFLPGEIGEMWEQA
;
A
#
# COMPACT_ATOMS: atom_id res chain seq x y z
N MET A 1 16.43 -17.15 -11.87
CA MET A 1 15.03 -17.08 -12.32
C MET A 1 14.69 -15.61 -12.37
N GLU A 2 14.16 -15.13 -13.47
CA GLU A 2 13.65 -13.75 -13.55
C GLU A 2 12.43 -13.71 -12.63
N SER A 3 12.50 -12.96 -11.54
CA SER A 3 11.39 -12.81 -10.60
C SER A 3 10.24 -12.12 -11.34
N HIS A 4 9.10 -12.81 -11.47
CA HIS A 4 7.92 -12.24 -12.10
C HIS A 4 7.20 -11.37 -11.07
N HIS A 5 6.97 -10.10 -11.42
CA HIS A 5 6.44 -9.07 -10.52
C HIS A 5 5.11 -8.51 -11.05
N PRO A 6 4.06 -9.34 -11.21
CA PRO A 6 2.82 -8.95 -11.89
C PRO A 6 2.08 -7.79 -11.21
N PHE A 7 2.14 -7.69 -9.88
CA PHE A 7 1.55 -6.57 -9.14
C PHE A 7 2.31 -5.28 -9.44
N LEU A 8 3.64 -5.29 -9.31
CA LEU A 8 4.44 -4.09 -9.56
C LEU A 8 4.44 -3.69 -11.04
N GLU A 9 4.35 -4.63 -11.97
CA GLU A 9 4.15 -4.34 -13.40
C GLU A 9 2.83 -3.61 -13.64
N LYS A 10 1.75 -4.06 -13.00
CA LYS A 10 0.42 -3.43 -13.07
C LYS A 10 0.46 -2.00 -12.50
N VAL A 11 1.07 -1.82 -11.32
CA VAL A 11 1.26 -0.51 -10.71
C VAL A 11 2.09 0.39 -11.63
N ARG A 12 3.24 -0.09 -12.13
CA ARG A 12 4.13 0.66 -13.01
C ARG A 12 3.40 1.17 -14.25
N GLN A 13 2.59 0.30 -14.89
CA GLN A 13 1.82 0.66 -16.07
C GLN A 13 0.71 1.67 -15.76
N LYS A 14 -0.11 1.41 -14.75
CA LYS A 14 -1.24 2.30 -14.37
C LYS A 14 -0.74 3.67 -13.90
N ALA A 15 0.40 3.71 -13.20
CA ALA A 15 0.99 4.93 -12.65
C ALA A 15 1.93 5.68 -13.63
N ASP A 16 2.30 5.06 -14.76
CA ASP A 16 3.32 5.56 -15.70
C ASP A 16 4.69 5.79 -15.03
N LEU A 17 5.12 4.80 -14.23
CA LEU A 17 6.42 4.79 -13.58
C LEU A 17 7.49 4.22 -14.51
N LYS A 18 8.72 4.71 -14.33
CA LYS A 18 9.84 4.41 -15.22
C LYS A 18 10.24 2.94 -15.18
N ASP A 19 10.26 2.35 -13.99
CA ASP A 19 10.75 1.00 -13.73
C ASP A 19 10.03 0.36 -12.53
N LEU A 20 10.29 -0.94 -12.32
CA LEU A 20 9.71 -1.69 -11.20
C LEU A 20 10.24 -1.22 -9.84
N ASP A 21 11.44 -0.63 -9.79
CA ASP A 21 12.01 -0.12 -8.55
C ASP A 21 11.25 1.12 -8.06
N GLU A 22 10.85 2.02 -8.97
CA GLU A 22 9.94 3.12 -8.66
C GLU A 22 8.57 2.62 -8.17
N ALA A 23 7.99 1.62 -8.83
CA ALA A 23 6.72 1.02 -8.41
C ALA A 23 6.81 0.39 -7.02
N ARG A 24 7.91 -0.32 -6.73
CA ARG A 24 8.17 -0.95 -5.44
C ARG A 24 8.25 0.10 -4.33
N ARG A 25 9.12 1.11 -4.48
CA ARG A 25 9.27 2.18 -3.47
C ARG A 25 7.96 2.92 -3.22
N ALA A 26 7.20 3.23 -4.27
CA ALA A 26 5.90 3.88 -4.14
C ALA A 26 4.91 3.03 -3.33
N THR A 27 4.85 1.73 -3.65
CA THR A 27 3.98 0.77 -2.98
C THR A 27 4.35 0.62 -1.51
N GLU A 28 5.63 0.40 -1.20
CA GLU A 28 6.12 0.25 0.18
C GLU A 28 5.79 1.47 1.04
N VAL A 29 5.99 2.68 0.50
CA VAL A 29 5.65 3.93 1.21
C VAL A 29 4.14 4.06 1.44
N LEU A 30 3.32 3.74 0.45
CA LEU A 30 1.87 3.83 0.59
C LEU A 30 1.35 2.77 1.58
N PHE A 31 1.78 1.52 1.47
CA PHE A 31 1.40 0.45 2.37
C PHE A 31 1.83 0.75 3.81
N ARG A 32 3.05 1.27 4.02
CA ARG A 32 3.47 1.75 5.36
C ARG A 32 2.56 2.85 5.89
N THR A 33 2.18 3.80 5.03
CA THR A 33 1.30 4.91 5.44
C THR A 33 -0.13 4.43 5.72
N MET A 34 -0.61 3.40 5.02
CA MET A 34 -1.88 2.73 5.33
C MET A 34 -1.81 2.02 6.69
N ARG A 35 -0.78 1.20 6.92
CA ARG A 35 -0.58 0.53 8.22
C ARG A 35 -0.50 1.52 9.38
N ASP A 36 0.14 2.66 9.19
CA ASP A 36 0.22 3.72 10.21
C ASP A 36 -1.16 4.27 10.64
N VAL A 37 -2.19 4.23 9.78
CA VAL A 37 -3.55 4.70 10.11
C VAL A 37 -4.52 3.57 10.48
N MET A 38 -4.11 2.32 10.34
CA MET A 38 -4.94 1.16 10.66
C MET A 38 -4.70 0.70 12.10
N THR A 39 -5.63 -0.10 12.62
CA THR A 39 -5.39 -0.85 13.86
C THR A 39 -4.50 -2.06 13.58
N ASN A 40 -3.75 -2.53 14.58
CA ASN A 40 -2.88 -3.70 14.40
C ASN A 40 -3.70 -4.93 13.99
N GLU A 41 -4.88 -5.11 14.57
CA GLU A 41 -5.76 -6.22 14.23
C GLU A 41 -6.27 -6.14 12.77
N ALA A 42 -6.48 -4.94 12.23
CA ALA A 42 -6.84 -4.78 10.82
C ALA A 42 -5.64 -5.02 9.89
N VAL A 43 -4.43 -4.62 10.29
CA VAL A 43 -3.20 -4.92 9.54
C VAL A 43 -2.95 -6.42 9.49
N GLU A 44 -3.06 -7.11 10.63
CA GLU A 44 -2.91 -8.57 10.75
C GLU A 44 -3.95 -9.30 9.88
N ARG A 45 -5.20 -8.83 9.84
CA ARG A 45 -6.22 -9.44 8.96
C ARG A 45 -5.94 -9.29 7.47
N VAL A 46 -5.34 -8.17 7.05
CA VAL A 46 -4.91 -7.99 5.65
C VAL A 46 -3.73 -8.92 5.34
N GLU A 47 -2.74 -8.97 6.23
CA GLU A 47 -1.57 -9.85 6.12
C GLU A 47 -1.99 -11.32 6.02
N GLU A 48 -2.84 -11.79 6.95
CA GLU A 48 -3.39 -13.15 6.95
C GLU A 48 -4.19 -13.50 5.70
N GLU A 49 -4.82 -12.54 5.03
CA GLU A 49 -5.56 -12.79 3.80
C GLU A 49 -4.63 -12.93 2.60
N LEU A 50 -3.58 -12.11 2.55
CA LEU A 50 -2.55 -12.17 1.52
C LEU A 50 -1.75 -13.50 1.61
N ASP A 51 -1.31 -13.89 2.81
CA ASP A 51 -0.59 -15.17 3.08
C ASP A 51 -1.40 -16.41 2.64
N LYS A 52 -2.73 -16.37 2.78
CA LYS A 52 -3.60 -17.49 2.40
C LYS A 52 -3.77 -17.64 0.88
N ASN A 53 -3.35 -16.66 0.08
CA ASN A 53 -3.50 -16.67 -1.36
C ASN A 53 -2.14 -16.67 -2.07
N PRO A 54 -1.67 -17.81 -2.60
CA PRO A 54 -0.38 -17.91 -3.30
C PRO A 54 -0.24 -16.99 -4.54
N ALA A 55 -1.35 -16.46 -5.06
CA ALA A 55 -1.29 -15.47 -6.15
C ALA A 55 -0.88 -14.08 -5.65
N SER A 56 -0.91 -13.86 -4.35
CA SER A 56 -0.68 -12.57 -3.69
C SER A 56 0.66 -12.51 -2.94
N ASP A 57 1.54 -13.52 -3.06
CA ASP A 57 2.90 -13.58 -2.44
C ASP A 57 3.66 -12.26 -2.62
N GLU A 58 3.64 -11.67 -3.82
CA GLU A 58 4.33 -10.38 -4.08
C GLU A 58 3.74 -9.23 -3.25
N VAL A 59 2.41 -9.20 -3.08
CA VAL A 59 1.72 -8.13 -2.35
C VAL A 59 1.88 -8.32 -0.85
N GLU A 60 1.90 -9.56 -0.38
CA GLU A 60 2.27 -9.93 0.98
C GLU A 60 3.66 -9.41 1.32
N GLU A 61 4.68 -9.73 0.51
CA GLU A 61 6.06 -9.25 0.71
C GLU A 61 6.15 -7.72 0.78
N LEU A 62 5.39 -7.00 -0.05
CA LEU A 62 5.32 -5.54 -0.03
C LEU A 62 4.56 -5.00 1.20
N TRP A 63 3.56 -5.75 1.67
CA TRP A 63 2.73 -5.39 2.81
C TRP A 63 3.43 -5.61 4.16
N GLU A 64 4.25 -6.64 4.31
CA GLU A 64 4.95 -6.90 5.58
C GLU A 64 6.02 -5.84 5.91
N ASP A 65 6.58 -5.17 4.89
CA ASP A 65 7.72 -4.23 5.03
C ASP A 65 8.99 -4.96 5.50
N THR A 66 10.05 -4.90 4.71
CA THR A 66 11.33 -5.59 4.97
C THR A 66 12.16 -5.02 6.13
N ASN A 67 11.54 -4.29 7.07
CA ASN A 67 12.25 -3.74 8.23
C ASN A 67 12.04 -4.58 9.49
N PRO A 68 12.96 -5.51 9.82
CA PRO A 68 12.82 -6.44 10.95
C PRO A 68 12.72 -5.76 12.33
N ILE A 69 13.04 -4.47 12.44
CA ILE A 69 12.87 -3.70 13.69
C ILE A 69 11.38 -3.35 13.92
N VAL A 70 10.57 -3.27 12.86
CA VAL A 70 9.15 -2.93 12.92
C VAL A 70 8.30 -4.17 13.25
N ASN A 71 8.66 -5.36 12.75
CA ASN A 71 7.96 -6.63 13.08
C ASN A 71 7.98 -6.99 14.57
N PHE A 72 8.98 -6.54 15.33
CA PHE A 72 9.02 -6.75 16.78
C PHE A 72 8.26 -5.68 17.59
N LEU A 73 7.93 -4.53 16.98
CA LEU A 73 7.24 -3.39 17.61
C LEU A 73 5.78 -3.22 17.15
N SER A 74 5.35 -3.93 16.10
CA SER A 74 4.00 -3.82 15.50
C SER A 74 2.89 -4.09 16.52
N LYS A 75 3.10 -5.00 17.48
CA LYS A 75 2.09 -5.33 18.51
C LYS A 75 1.69 -4.16 19.42
N ILE A 76 2.43 -3.04 19.43
CA ILE A 76 2.15 -1.88 20.29
C ILE A 76 2.32 -0.55 19.53
N ARG A 77 2.15 -0.53 18.20
CA ARG A 77 2.11 0.76 17.48
C ARG A 77 0.70 1.36 17.60
N PRO A 78 0.54 2.55 18.21
CA PRO A 78 -0.75 3.21 18.25
C PRO A 78 -1.13 3.71 16.86
N GLN A 79 -2.41 3.61 16.52
CA GLN A 79 -2.97 4.20 15.31
C GLN A 79 -2.62 5.69 15.24
N LEU A 80 -2.06 6.13 14.12
CA LEU A 80 -1.70 7.52 13.89
C LEU A 80 -2.86 8.28 13.25
N LYS A 81 -3.14 9.49 13.73
CA LYS A 81 -4.03 10.44 13.06
C LYS A 81 -3.26 11.17 11.96
N ILE A 82 -3.17 10.54 10.79
CA ILE A 82 -2.51 11.12 9.62
C ILE A 82 -3.53 11.89 8.79
N LYS A 83 -3.19 13.12 8.39
CA LYS A 83 -4.01 13.91 7.47
C LYS A 83 -3.86 13.40 6.03
N PRO A 84 -4.88 13.51 5.16
CA PRO A 84 -4.79 13.13 3.75
C PRO A 84 -3.55 13.68 3.04
N GLU A 85 -3.25 14.97 3.26
CA GLU A 85 -2.10 15.69 2.69
C GLU A 85 -0.75 14.98 2.98
N ASN A 86 -0.64 14.31 4.13
CA ASN A 86 0.59 13.63 4.52
C ASN A 86 0.83 12.36 3.69
N PHE A 87 -0.20 11.70 3.15
CA PHE A 87 -0.03 10.55 2.24
C PHE A 87 0.68 11.00 0.96
N LEU A 88 0.20 12.07 0.33
CA LEU A 88 0.78 12.62 -0.89
C LEU A 88 2.20 13.16 -0.65
N VAL A 89 2.42 13.84 0.49
CA VAL A 89 3.75 14.36 0.85
C VAL A 89 4.74 13.22 1.09
N ARG A 90 4.37 12.20 1.88
CA ARG A 90 5.22 11.04 2.14
C ARG A 90 5.54 10.29 0.87
N LEU A 91 4.56 10.06 0.00
CA LEU A 91 4.80 9.38 -1.27
C LEU A 91 5.80 10.13 -2.16
N ARG A 92 5.68 11.47 -2.26
CA ARG A 92 6.62 12.30 -3.03
C ARG A 92 8.02 12.31 -2.42
N GLN A 93 8.13 12.41 -1.10
CA GLN A 93 9.41 12.56 -0.40
C GLN A 93 10.13 11.23 -0.19
N GLU A 94 9.43 10.24 0.37
CA GLU A 94 10.00 8.93 0.73
C GLU A 94 10.07 7.99 -0.47
N GLY A 95 9.16 8.13 -1.45
CA GLY A 95 9.22 7.37 -2.71
C GLY A 95 10.35 7.82 -3.64
N ASN A 96 10.95 8.99 -3.37
CA ASN A 96 11.90 9.67 -4.24
C ASN A 96 11.35 9.86 -5.67
N LEU A 97 10.09 10.35 -5.77
CA LEU A 97 9.37 10.56 -7.02
C LEU A 97 9.09 12.06 -7.26
N PRO A 98 10.13 12.91 -7.42
CA PRO A 98 9.93 14.33 -7.66
C PRO A 98 9.27 14.57 -9.02
N GLY A 99 8.13 15.27 -9.02
CA GLY A 99 7.39 15.63 -10.25
C GLY A 99 6.39 14.58 -10.74
N ALA A 100 6.29 13.42 -10.09
CA ALA A 100 5.28 12.41 -10.43
C ALA A 100 3.90 12.80 -9.88
N ASP A 101 2.85 12.38 -10.60
CA ASP A 101 1.47 12.56 -10.17
C ASP A 101 1.15 11.57 -9.04
N ALA A 102 1.32 12.05 -7.80
CA ALA A 102 1.12 11.27 -6.59
C ALA A 102 -0.31 10.70 -6.48
N GLU A 103 -1.32 11.41 -6.97
CA GLU A 103 -2.70 10.91 -6.92
C GLU A 103 -2.89 9.75 -7.89
N LYS A 104 -2.36 9.88 -9.12
CA LYS A 104 -2.36 8.80 -10.11
C LYS A 104 -1.64 7.56 -9.57
N ILE A 105 -0.50 7.74 -8.91
CA ILE A 105 0.24 6.63 -8.29
C ILE A 105 -0.57 5.96 -7.19
N ILE A 106 -1.17 6.73 -6.27
CA ILE A 106 -2.02 6.18 -5.20
C ILE A 106 -3.18 5.39 -5.79
N LYS A 107 -3.91 5.95 -6.77
CA LYS A 107 -5.02 5.25 -7.43
C LYS A 107 -4.56 3.98 -8.14
N ALA A 108 -3.40 4.00 -8.80
CA ALA A 108 -2.84 2.82 -9.44
C ALA A 108 -2.54 1.70 -8.44
N ILE A 109 -1.95 2.03 -7.28
CA ILE A 109 -1.66 1.08 -6.21
C ILE A 109 -2.96 0.56 -5.60
N PHE A 110 -3.89 1.44 -5.22
CA PHE A 110 -5.19 1.03 -4.68
C PHE A 110 -5.96 0.11 -5.62
N SER A 111 -6.00 0.45 -6.91
CA SER A 111 -6.64 -0.36 -7.95
C SER A 111 -6.01 -1.76 -8.01
N ALA A 112 -4.67 -1.84 -8.00
CA ALA A 112 -3.97 -3.11 -7.98
C ALA A 112 -4.20 -3.91 -6.67
N THR A 113 -4.18 -3.25 -5.52
CA THR A 113 -4.37 -3.88 -4.20
C THR A 113 -5.78 -4.46 -4.04
N LYS A 114 -6.81 -3.75 -4.51
CA LYS A 114 -8.20 -4.23 -4.45
C LYS A 114 -8.41 -5.53 -5.24
N GLU A 115 -7.65 -5.75 -6.30
CA GLU A 115 -7.73 -7.00 -7.08
C GLU A 115 -7.22 -8.22 -6.28
N GLU A 116 -6.46 -7.99 -5.20
CA GLU A 116 -5.85 -9.00 -4.33
C GLU A 116 -6.61 -9.20 -3.00
N LEU A 117 -7.64 -8.40 -2.75
CA LEU A 117 -8.39 -8.40 -1.49
C LEU A 117 -9.85 -8.80 -1.71
N SER A 118 -10.42 -9.48 -0.73
CA SER A 118 -11.85 -9.75 -0.64
C SER A 118 -12.64 -8.47 -0.41
N PRO A 119 -13.95 -8.45 -0.77
CA PRO A 119 -14.82 -7.30 -0.50
C PRO A 119 -14.86 -6.90 0.97
N GLU A 120 -14.72 -7.85 1.90
CA GLU A 120 -14.70 -7.57 3.32
C GLU A 120 -13.44 -6.80 3.73
N ARG A 121 -12.24 -7.23 3.28
CA ARG A 121 -11.01 -6.48 3.57
C ARG A 121 -10.98 -5.13 2.88
N MET A 122 -11.50 -5.04 1.66
CA MET A 122 -11.59 -3.76 0.97
C MET A 122 -12.41 -2.74 1.76
N GLN A 123 -13.56 -3.15 2.33
CA GLN A 123 -14.39 -2.29 3.17
C GLN A 123 -13.73 -1.93 4.50
N GLU A 124 -13.04 -2.88 5.12
CA GLU A 124 -12.30 -2.64 6.34
C GLU A 124 -11.19 -1.60 6.13
N VAL A 125 -10.35 -1.77 5.11
CA VAL A 125 -9.29 -0.81 4.75
C VAL A 125 -9.90 0.57 4.48
N ALA A 126 -10.97 0.64 3.68
CA ALA A 126 -11.64 1.90 3.36
C ALA A 126 -12.07 2.68 4.62
N SER A 127 -12.50 2.00 5.68
CA SER A 127 -12.94 2.63 6.93
C SER A 127 -11.85 3.40 7.68
N PHE A 128 -10.57 3.14 7.37
CA PHE A 128 -9.42 3.81 7.98
C PHE A 128 -8.86 4.96 7.14
N LEU A 129 -9.20 5.05 5.86
CA LEU A 129 -8.63 6.03 4.95
C LEU A 129 -9.29 7.41 5.12
N PRO A 130 -8.50 8.47 5.37
CA PRO A 130 -9.07 9.78 5.67
C PRO A 130 -9.43 10.56 4.41
N GLY A 131 -10.60 11.20 4.41
CA GLY A 131 -11.00 12.24 3.45
C GLY A 131 -10.71 11.87 2.00
N GLU A 132 -9.94 12.72 1.32
CA GLU A 132 -9.55 12.55 -0.08
C GLU A 132 -8.84 11.21 -0.39
N ILE A 133 -8.12 10.62 0.57
CA ILE A 133 -7.49 9.30 0.37
C ILE A 133 -8.56 8.20 0.31
N GLY A 134 -9.61 8.30 1.12
CA GLY A 134 -10.77 7.40 1.02
C GLY A 134 -11.51 7.57 -0.30
N GLU A 135 -11.66 8.81 -0.79
CA GLU A 135 -12.24 9.07 -2.11
C GLU A 135 -11.40 8.48 -3.25
N MET A 136 -10.07 8.57 -3.17
CA MET A 136 -9.16 7.92 -4.11
C MET A 136 -9.28 6.40 -4.06
N TRP A 137 -9.45 5.81 -2.87
CA TRP A 137 -9.72 4.39 -2.72
C TRP A 137 -11.00 4.04 -3.46
N GLU A 138 -12.13 4.68 -3.21
CA GLU A 138 -13.39 4.35 -3.89
C GLU A 138 -13.33 4.50 -5.42
N GLN A 139 -12.58 5.48 -5.95
CA GLN A 139 -12.46 5.75 -7.38
C GLN A 139 -11.47 4.84 -8.13
N ALA A 140 -10.61 4.12 -7.41
CA ALA A 140 -9.53 3.29 -7.97
C ALA A 140 -9.99 1.91 -8.44
#